data_AF-A0A9D1PQ77-F1
#
_entry.id   AF-A0A9D1PQ77-F1
#
_cell.length_a   1.000
_cell.length_b   1.000
_cell.length_c   1.000
_cell.angle_alpha   90.00
_cell.angle_beta   90.00
_cell.angle_gamma   90.00
#
_symmetry.space_group_name_H-M   'P 1'
#
loop_
_entity.id
_entity.type
_entity.pdbx_description
1 polymer ?
#
loop_
_entity_poly.entity_id
_entity_poly.type
_entity_poly.pdbx_seq_one_letter_code
_entity_poly.pdbx_strand_id
1 'polypeptide(L)'
;MKCANCGSDIVNGRCAVCGQAPVAEPGRQNSGGGSRGMNTPPPGPAVFGGMPLKQPVSVIGWIGRMLLPWIPIVGGIVTLIMYIVWACSDKFEESSKNWAIASLIMVAVNLILTIIFVVIIILIFTFIMGSPELQRELELYLNGI
;
A
#
# COMPACT_ATOMS: atom_id res chain seq x y z
N MET A 1 -10.09 28.65 22.84
CA MET A 1 -9.50 27.43 23.45
C MET A 1 -9.15 26.45 22.33
N LYS A 2 -7.94 25.89 22.36
CA LYS A 2 -7.43 24.95 21.34
C LYS A 2 -7.62 23.51 21.81
N CYS A 3 -7.88 22.58 20.89
CA CYS A 3 -8.04 21.17 21.21
C CYS A 3 -6.69 20.53 21.59
N ALA A 4 -6.62 19.84 22.75
CA ALA A 4 -5.41 19.16 23.20
C ALA A 4 -4.98 17.97 22.32
N ASN A 5 -5.90 17.40 21.54
CA ASN A 5 -5.64 16.23 20.71
C ASN A 5 -5.21 16.59 19.27
N CYS A 6 -5.72 17.70 18.71
CA CYS A 6 -5.48 18.06 17.31
C CYS A 6 -5.12 19.54 17.06
N GLY A 7 -5.09 20.38 18.09
CA GLY A 7 -4.69 21.78 17.99
C GLY A 7 -5.67 22.72 17.27
N SER A 8 -6.83 22.23 16.80
CA SER A 8 -7.83 23.07 16.13
C SER A 8 -8.60 23.98 17.13
N ASP A 9 -9.23 25.04 16.61
CA ASP A 9 -10.16 25.85 17.39
C ASP A 9 -11.44 25.09 17.73
N ILE A 10 -11.95 25.28 18.94
CA ILE A 10 -13.18 24.67 19.43
C ILE A 10 -14.33 25.65 19.24
N VAL A 11 -15.33 25.26 18.46
CA VAL A 11 -16.54 26.06 18.17
C VAL A 11 -17.74 25.28 18.70
N ASN A 12 -18.63 25.92 19.47
CA ASN A 12 -19.80 25.29 20.12
C ASN A 12 -19.45 24.17 21.14
N GLY A 13 -18.35 24.31 21.89
CA GLY A 13 -18.04 23.43 23.01
C GLY A 13 -17.65 21.99 22.63
N ARG A 14 -17.39 21.70 21.35
CA ARG A 14 -16.72 20.47 20.89
C ARG A 14 -15.77 20.78 19.74
N CYS A 15 -14.71 19.99 19.61
CA CYS A 15 -13.81 20.10 18.48
C CYS A 15 -14.50 19.62 17.20
N ALA A 16 -14.53 20.46 16.15
CA ALA A 16 -15.14 20.10 14.87
C ALA A 16 -14.38 18.99 14.11
N VAL A 17 -13.08 18.80 14.43
CA VAL A 17 -12.21 17.84 13.75
C VAL A 17 -12.24 16.46 14.42
N CYS A 18 -12.13 16.41 15.76
CA CYS A 18 -12.08 15.14 16.50
C CYS A 18 -13.28 14.86 17.40
N GLY A 19 -14.26 15.79 17.48
CA GLY A 19 -15.50 15.61 18.23
C GLY A 19 -15.38 15.65 19.75
N GLN A 20 -14.16 15.74 20.30
CA GLN A 20 -13.94 15.76 21.74
C GLN A 20 -14.43 17.09 22.36
N ALA A 21 -15.05 16.98 23.53
CA ALA A 21 -15.34 18.14 24.38
C ALA A 21 -14.02 18.74 24.89
N PRO A 22 -13.95 20.06 25.11
CA PRO A 22 -12.82 20.68 25.79
C PRO A 22 -12.68 20.05 27.17
N VAL A 23 -11.48 19.58 27.50
CA VAL A 23 -11.17 19.15 28.87
C VAL A 23 -11.23 20.41 29.73
N ALA A 24 -12.19 20.48 30.65
CA ALA A 24 -12.29 21.60 31.57
C ALA A 24 -10.99 21.68 32.39
N GLU A 25 -10.31 22.82 32.33
CA GLU A 25 -9.20 23.12 33.25
C GLU A 25 -9.68 22.96 34.70
N PRO A 26 -8.83 22.48 35.63
CA PRO A 26 -9.22 22.30 37.01
C PRO A 26 -9.34 23.68 37.68
N GLY A 27 -10.54 24.25 37.62
CA GLY A 27 -10.85 25.56 38.18
C GLY A 27 -12.26 25.65 38.73
N ARG A 28 -12.37 25.54 40.06
CA ARG A 28 -13.52 25.87 40.94
C ARG A 28 -14.81 25.04 40.78
N GLN A 29 -14.99 24.15 41.75
CA GLN A 29 -16.29 23.61 42.18
C GLN A 29 -17.25 24.76 42.54
N ASN A 30 -18.46 24.74 41.98
CA ASN A 30 -19.61 25.30 42.67
C ASN A 30 -20.80 24.36 42.50
N SER A 31 -20.98 23.52 43.51
CA SER A 31 -22.02 22.48 43.57
C SER A 31 -23.35 23.11 43.98
N GLY A 32 -24.15 23.49 42.99
CA GLY A 32 -25.59 23.74 43.14
C GLY A 32 -26.37 22.48 42.77
N GLY A 33 -27.15 21.96 43.70
CA GLY A 33 -27.73 20.63 43.68
C GLY A 33 -28.82 20.34 42.64
N GLY A 34 -29.18 19.06 42.55
CA GLY A 34 -30.30 18.59 41.74
C GLY A 34 -30.29 17.08 41.54
N SER A 35 -30.66 16.33 42.58
CA SER A 35 -30.94 14.89 42.51
C SER A 35 -32.19 14.64 41.68
N ARG A 36 -32.05 14.08 40.47
CA ARG A 36 -33.13 13.38 39.78
C ARG A 36 -32.58 12.12 39.14
N GLY A 37 -33.01 10.97 39.67
CA GLY A 37 -32.81 9.69 39.02
C GLY A 37 -33.55 9.66 37.69
N MET A 38 -32.96 9.00 36.70
CA MET A 38 -33.69 8.50 35.55
C MET A 38 -33.02 7.23 35.06
N ASN A 39 -33.81 6.16 35.01
CA ASN A 39 -33.47 4.84 34.50
C ASN A 39 -32.70 4.94 33.18
N THR A 40 -31.47 4.43 33.13
CA THR A 40 -30.74 4.25 31.87
C THR A 40 -31.23 2.98 31.19
N PRO A 41 -31.84 3.04 29.99
CA PRO A 41 -32.13 1.85 29.20
C PRO A 41 -30.82 1.15 28.80
N PRO A 42 -30.84 -0.18 28.56
CA PRO A 42 -29.65 -0.94 28.20
C PRO A 42 -28.95 -0.33 26.98
N PRO A 43 -27.60 -0.37 26.93
CA PRO A 43 -26.84 0.25 25.86
C PRO A 43 -27.27 -0.32 24.51
N GLY A 44 -27.97 0.49 23.72
CA GLY A 44 -28.21 0.20 22.31
C GLY A 44 -26.88 0.08 21.57
N PRO A 45 -26.86 -0.63 20.43
CA PRO A 45 -25.64 -0.82 19.65
C PRO A 45 -25.04 0.55 19.33
N ALA A 46 -23.74 0.71 19.65
CA ALA A 46 -22.98 1.89 19.34
C ALA A 46 -23.10 2.16 17.83
N VAL A 47 -23.84 3.21 17.48
CA VAL A 47 -23.87 3.74 16.13
C VAL A 47 -22.46 4.26 15.87
N PHE A 48 -21.66 3.48 15.15
CA PHE A 48 -20.38 3.93 14.60
C PHE A 48 -20.67 5.11 13.68
N GLY A 49 -20.58 6.31 14.26
CA GLY A 49 -20.75 7.57 13.55
C GLY A 49 -19.80 7.63 12.37
N GLY A 50 -20.35 8.01 11.23
CA GLY A 50 -19.68 8.04 9.94
C GLY A 50 -18.37 8.82 9.97
N MET A 51 -17.27 8.10 10.13
CA MET A 51 -16.04 8.49 9.45
C MET A 51 -16.36 8.45 7.95
N PRO A 52 -15.93 9.44 7.14
CA PRO A 52 -15.96 9.29 5.70
C PRO A 52 -15.04 8.12 5.35
N LEU A 53 -15.60 6.92 5.31
CA LEU A 53 -14.96 5.72 4.81
C LEU A 53 -14.65 6.03 3.35
N LYS A 54 -13.37 6.31 3.07
CA LYS A 54 -12.87 6.43 1.70
C LYS A 54 -13.34 5.16 0.99
N GLN A 55 -14.17 5.33 -0.05
CA GLN A 55 -14.82 4.20 -0.70
C GLN A 55 -13.73 3.22 -1.13
N PRO A 56 -13.79 1.94 -0.72
CA PRO A 56 -12.75 1.00 -1.06
C PRO A 56 -12.75 0.72 -2.57
N VAL A 57 -11.56 0.58 -3.15
CA VAL A 57 -11.41 0.12 -4.54
C VAL A 57 -12.22 -1.16 -4.78
N SER A 58 -13.03 -1.16 -5.85
CA SER A 58 -13.83 -2.32 -6.24
C SER A 58 -12.95 -3.52 -6.65
N VAL A 59 -13.48 -4.73 -6.48
CA VAL A 59 -12.79 -5.98 -6.86
C VAL A 59 -12.43 -6.00 -8.35
N ILE A 60 -13.33 -5.53 -9.21
CA ILE A 60 -13.05 -5.44 -10.66
C ILE A 60 -11.93 -4.44 -10.97
N GLY A 61 -11.83 -3.37 -10.17
CA GLY A 61 -10.71 -2.42 -10.24
C GLY A 61 -9.39 -3.11 -9.89
N TRP A 62 -9.35 -3.95 -8.86
CA TRP A 62 -8.17 -4.75 -8.51
C TRP A 62 -7.80 -5.77 -9.59
N ILE A 63 -8.79 -6.48 -10.15
CA ILE A 63 -8.56 -7.43 -11.24
C ILE A 63 -7.94 -6.73 -12.45
N GLY A 64 -8.46 -5.56 -12.84
CA GLY A 64 -7.89 -4.77 -13.94
C GLY A 64 -6.42 -4.40 -13.68
N ARG A 65 -6.07 -4.04 -12.45
CA ARG A 65 -4.68 -3.73 -12.05
C ARG A 65 -3.76 -4.95 -12.16
N MET A 66 -4.25 -6.12 -11.77
CA MET A 66 -3.48 -7.37 -11.83
C MET A 66 -3.35 -7.91 -13.25
N LEU A 67 -4.32 -7.64 -14.13
CA LEU A 67 -4.29 -8.05 -15.55
C LEU A 67 -3.46 -7.12 -16.42
N LEU A 68 -3.26 -5.87 -16.02
CA LEU A 68 -2.46 -4.88 -16.76
C LEU A 68 -1.06 -5.36 -17.18
N PRO A 69 -0.25 -6.01 -16.30
CA PRO A 69 1.06 -6.52 -16.70
C PRO A 69 1.01 -7.71 -17.68
N TRP A 70 -0.14 -8.37 -17.85
CA TRP A 70 -0.30 -9.50 -18.76
C TRP A 70 -0.45 -9.09 -20.22
N ILE A 71 -0.62 -7.79 -20.48
CA ILE A 71 -0.62 -7.28 -21.85
C ILE A 71 0.81 -7.35 -22.39
N PRO A 72 1.06 -8.14 -23.44
CA PRO A 72 2.42 -8.30 -23.99
C PRO A 72 2.95 -6.95 -24.49
N ILE A 73 4.26 -6.75 -24.36
CA ILE A 73 5.03 -5.56 -24.80
C ILE A 73 4.74 -4.30 -23.96
N VAL A 74 3.48 -3.87 -23.90
CA VAL A 74 3.10 -2.58 -23.29
C VAL A 74 2.70 -2.68 -21.83
N GLY A 75 2.22 -3.84 -21.37
CA GLY A 75 1.70 -4.04 -20.03
C GLY A 75 2.73 -3.70 -18.94
N GLY A 76 3.95 -4.22 -19.06
CA GLY A 76 5.01 -3.98 -18.09
C GLY A 76 5.38 -2.51 -17.92
N ILE A 77 5.55 -1.77 -19.02
CA ILE A 77 5.91 -0.34 -18.99
C ILE A 77 4.77 0.48 -18.40
N VAL A 78 3.53 0.24 -18.84
CA VAL A 78 2.35 0.97 -18.34
C VAL A 78 2.14 0.68 -16.85
N THR A 79 2.29 -0.57 -16.41
CA THR A 79 2.18 -0.97 -15.00
C THR A 79 3.27 -0.28 -14.15
N LEU A 80 4.50 -0.17 -14.65
CA LEU A 80 5.58 0.53 -13.94
C LEU A 80 5.30 2.04 -13.81
N ILE A 81 4.86 2.70 -14.89
CA ILE A 81 4.45 4.12 -14.84
C ILE A 81 3.29 4.31 -13.87
N MET A 82 2.30 3.42 -13.90
CA MET A 82 1.14 3.48 -13.00
C MET A 82 1.57 3.41 -11.53
N TYR A 83 2.50 2.51 -11.16
CA TYR A 83 3.03 2.45 -9.81
C TYR A 83 3.72 3.75 -9.38
N ILE A 84 4.54 4.33 -10.25
CA ILE A 84 5.22 5.60 -9.96
C ILE A 84 4.20 6.73 -9.76
N VAL A 85 3.23 6.85 -10.67
CA VAL A 85 2.17 7.86 -10.59
C VAL A 85 1.36 7.71 -9.30
N TRP A 86 1.06 6.48 -8.87
CA TRP A 86 0.32 6.25 -7.63
C TRP A 86 1.14 6.52 -6.39
N ALA A 87 2.43 6.16 -6.38
CA ALA A 87 3.32 6.45 -5.27
C ALA A 87 3.47 7.98 -5.06
N CYS A 88 3.52 8.76 -6.15
CA CYS A 88 3.79 10.20 -6.09
C CYS A 88 2.55 11.10 -6.07
N SER A 89 1.34 10.59 -6.30
CA SER A 89 0.14 11.42 -6.42
C SER A 89 -0.71 11.43 -5.15
N ASP A 90 -1.00 12.60 -4.60
CA ASP A 90 -1.87 12.79 -3.43
C ASP A 90 -3.36 12.58 -3.67
N LYS A 91 -3.75 12.36 -4.93
CA LYS A 91 -5.14 12.22 -5.33
C LYS A 91 -5.72 10.82 -5.10
N PHE A 92 -4.88 9.81 -4.87
CA PHE A 92 -5.32 8.42 -4.79
C PHE A 92 -5.60 7.91 -3.37
N GLU A 93 -6.27 6.76 -3.29
CA GLU A 93 -6.48 6.01 -2.04
C GLU A 93 -5.18 5.60 -1.38
N GLU A 94 -5.13 5.66 -0.04
CA GLU A 94 -3.93 5.31 0.73
C GLU A 94 -3.55 3.83 0.51
N SER A 95 -4.55 2.95 0.40
CA SER A 95 -4.38 1.55 0.01
C SER A 95 -3.69 1.38 -1.35
N SER A 96 -4.03 2.23 -2.33
CA SER A 96 -3.45 2.19 -3.68
C SER A 96 -2.01 2.73 -3.68
N LYS A 97 -1.73 3.76 -2.89
CA LYS A 97 -0.36 4.29 -2.68
C LYS A 97 0.55 3.24 -2.05
N ASN A 98 0.11 2.64 -0.94
CA ASN A 98 0.89 1.65 -0.22
C ASN A 98 1.15 0.40 -1.07
N TRP A 99 0.15 -0.03 -1.83
CA TRP A 99 0.33 -1.13 -2.79
C TRP A 99 1.32 -0.77 -3.90
N ALA A 100 1.27 0.45 -4.45
CA ALA A 100 2.23 0.88 -5.47
C ALA A 100 3.67 0.91 -4.94
N ILE A 101 3.88 1.42 -3.73
CA ILE A 101 5.20 1.45 -3.08
C ILE A 101 5.71 0.02 -2.83
N ALA A 102 4.87 -0.86 -2.28
CA ALA A 102 5.21 -2.27 -2.08
C ALA A 102 5.54 -2.97 -3.41
N SER A 103 4.75 -2.75 -4.46
CA SER A 103 5.00 -3.30 -5.79
C SER A 103 6.32 -2.80 -6.39
N LEU A 104 6.69 -1.53 -6.21
CA LEU A 104 7.99 -1.01 -6.68
C LEU A 104 9.16 -1.72 -5.98
N ILE A 105 9.05 -1.97 -4.67
CA ILE A 105 10.05 -2.73 -3.92
C ILE A 105 10.13 -4.16 -4.45
N MET A 106 8.98 -4.82 -4.66
CA MET A 106 8.93 -6.17 -5.21
C MET A 106 9.52 -6.25 -6.62
N VAL A 107 9.29 -5.25 -7.47
CA VAL A 107 9.92 -5.15 -8.80
C VAL A 107 11.43 -5.03 -8.67
N ALA A 108 11.94 -4.19 -7.77
CA ALA A 108 13.38 -4.04 -7.55
C ALA A 108 14.03 -5.34 -7.06
N VAL A 109 13.40 -6.04 -6.11
CA VAL A 109 13.86 -7.34 -5.61
C VAL A 109 13.87 -8.39 -6.74
N ASN A 110 12.77 -8.50 -7.50
CA ASN A 110 12.69 -9.42 -8.62
C ASN A 110 13.73 -9.12 -9.71
N LEU A 111 14.01 -7.84 -9.98
CA LEU A 111 15.04 -7.44 -10.93
C LEU A 111 16.43 -7.93 -10.47
N ILE A 112 16.78 -7.74 -9.20
CA ILE A 112 18.05 -8.21 -8.63
C ILE A 112 18.16 -9.73 -8.72
N LEU A 113 17.12 -10.46 -8.31
CA LEU A 113 17.09 -11.94 -8.39
C LEU A 113 17.22 -12.44 -9.84
N THR A 114 16.52 -11.79 -10.78
CA THR A 114 16.58 -12.13 -12.20
C THR A 114 17.98 -11.92 -12.76
N ILE A 115 18.64 -10.82 -12.41
CA ILE A 115 20.02 -10.54 -12.84
C ILE A 115 20.95 -11.64 -12.32
N ILE A 116 20.89 -11.98 -11.03
CA ILE A 116 21.73 -13.03 -10.44
C ILE A 116 21.49 -14.37 -11.16
N PHE A 117 20.23 -14.74 -11.35
CA PHE A 117 19.85 -15.98 -12.02
C PHE A 117 20.36 -16.05 -13.47
N VAL A 118 20.17 -14.97 -14.24
CA VAL A 118 20.65 -14.90 -15.63
C VAL A 118 22.17 -14.97 -15.70
N VAL A 119 22.88 -14.28 -14.80
CA VAL A 119 24.34 -14.37 -14.73
C VAL A 119 24.79 -15.80 -14.46
N ILE A 120 24.19 -16.48 -13.48
CA ILE A 120 24.52 -17.89 -13.18
C ILE A 120 24.27 -18.78 -14.40
N ILE A 121 23.13 -18.62 -15.08
CA ILE A 121 22.83 -19.38 -16.30
C ILE A 121 23.87 -19.12 -17.39
N ILE A 122 24.23 -17.86 -17.63
CA ILE A 122 25.22 -17.50 -18.64
C ILE A 122 26.57 -18.14 -18.30
N LEU A 123 27.00 -18.08 -17.04
CA LEU A 123 28.27 -18.68 -16.61
C LEU A 123 28.28 -20.20 -16.79
N ILE A 124 27.19 -20.88 -16.45
CA ILE A 124 27.06 -22.33 -16.68
C ILE A 124 27.06 -22.63 -18.18
N PHE A 125 26.31 -21.87 -18.97
CA PHE A 125 26.22 -22.07 -20.40
C PHE A 125 27.57 -21.88 -21.09
N THR A 126 28.31 -20.82 -20.76
CA THR A 126 29.64 -20.58 -21.33
C THR A 126 30.66 -21.61 -20.87
N PHE A 127 30.57 -22.10 -19.62
CA PHE A 127 31.41 -23.19 -19.14
C PHE A 127 31.17 -24.49 -19.91
N ILE A 128 29.90 -24.87 -20.14
CA ILE A 128 29.56 -26.09 -20.90
C ILE A 128 29.97 -25.94 -22.37
N MET A 129 29.56 -24.86 -23.04
CA MET A 129 29.83 -24.65 -24.47
C MET A 129 31.30 -24.33 -24.78
N GLY A 130 32.05 -23.85 -23.79
CA GLY A 130 33.48 -23.57 -23.89
C GLY A 130 34.38 -24.75 -23.54
N SER A 131 33.81 -25.90 -23.17
CA SER A 131 34.62 -27.10 -22.90
C SER A 131 35.30 -27.58 -24.20
N PRO A 132 36.64 -27.74 -24.22
CA PRO A 132 37.38 -28.11 -25.43
C PRO A 132 37.00 -29.51 -25.94
N GLU A 133 36.56 -30.40 -25.06
CA GLU A 133 36.05 -31.73 -25.43
C GLU A 133 34.79 -31.63 -26.27
N LEU A 134 33.81 -30.82 -25.85
CA LEU A 134 32.55 -30.65 -26.55
C LEU A 134 32.73 -29.87 -27.87
N GLN A 135 33.64 -28.90 -27.90
CA GLN A 135 34.01 -28.21 -29.14
C GLN A 135 34.60 -29.20 -30.16
N ARG A 136 35.52 -30.06 -29.72
CA ARG A 136 36.15 -31.05 -30.58
C ARG A 136 35.17 -32.09 -31.09
N GLU A 137 34.26 -32.58 -30.24
CA GLU A 137 33.19 -33.49 -30.69
C GLU A 137 32.27 -32.81 -31.71
N LEU A 138 31.85 -31.57 -31.45
CA LEU A 138 30.99 -30.81 -32.37
C LEU A 138 31.68 -30.56 -33.72
N GLU A 139 32.97 -30.20 -33.73
CA GLU A 139 33.77 -30.06 -34.95
C GLU A 139 33.90 -31.38 -35.72
N LEU A 140 34.07 -32.50 -35.03
CA LEU A 140 34.12 -33.82 -35.66
C LEU A 140 32.76 -34.19 -36.29
N TYR A 141 31.64 -33.90 -35.62
CA TYR A 141 30.30 -34.13 -36.18
C TYR A 141 30.00 -33.22 -37.37
N LEU A 142 30.43 -31.95 -37.32
CA LEU A 142 30.17 -30.98 -38.39
C LEU A 142 31.06 -31.20 -39.63
N ASN A 143 32.31 -31.63 -39.45
CA ASN A 143 33.25 -31.90 -40.56
C ASN A 143 33.12 -33.33 -41.13
N GLY A 144 32.34 -34.20 -40.48
CA GLY A 144 32.10 -35.58 -40.89
C GLY A 144 30.85 -35.80 -41.76
N ILE A 145 30.07 -34.75 -42.01
CA ILE A 145 28.92 -34.70 -42.94
C ILE A 145 29.36 -33.98 -44.22
#